data_AF-A0A2V5WKR5-F1
#
_entry.id   AF-A0A2V5WKR5-F1
#
_cell.length_a   1.000
_cell.length_b   1.000
_cell.length_c   1.000
_cell.angle_alpha   90.00
_cell.angle_beta   90.00
_cell.angle_gamma   90.00
#
_symmetry.space_group_name_H-M   'P 1'
#
loop_
_entity.id
_entity.type
_entity.pdbx_description
1 polymer ?
#
loop_
_entity_poly.entity_id
_entity_poly.type
_entity_poly.pdbx_seq_one_letter_code
_entity_poly.pdbx_strand_id
1 'polypeptide(L)'
;CAAIMAMKLGKHVYCQKPLTISVYEARMMRSVAAEKRVVTQMGNQGSSESGLRRAVEVIQAGAIGPVRQVHVWSNRPIWPQGMDRPLGSDPVPRTLDWDLWIGPAPMRPYKDKWPDGKRVYHDFAWRGWQDFGTGALGDMACHTSNMPFRALKLGYPTQ
;
A
#
# COMPACT_ATOMS: atom_id res chain seq x y z
N CYS A 1 -10.40 6.11 6.84
CA CYS A 1 -8.98 6.45 6.62
C CYS A 1 -8.51 7.54 7.59
N ALA A 2 -7.56 7.24 8.49
CA ALA A 2 -7.04 8.19 9.49
C ALA A 2 -6.39 9.45 8.88
N ALA A 3 -5.70 9.30 7.74
CA ALA A 3 -5.12 10.43 7.01
C ALA A 3 -6.18 11.45 6.58
N ILE A 4 -7.33 10.99 6.07
CA ILE A 4 -8.44 11.87 5.70
C ILE A 4 -9.00 12.61 6.92
N MET A 5 -9.11 11.94 8.07
CA MET A 5 -9.57 12.58 9.30
C MET A 5 -8.63 13.70 9.73
N ALA A 6 -7.32 13.46 9.72
CA ALA A 6 -6.31 14.48 10.02
C ALA A 6 -6.38 15.67 9.04
N MET A 7 -6.52 15.41 7.73
CA MET A 7 -6.67 16.47 6.72
C MET A 7 -7.94 17.29 6.93
N LYS A 8 -9.07 16.66 7.30
CA LYS A 8 -10.32 17.36 7.63
C LYS A 8 -10.18 18.30 8.83
N LEU A 9 -9.25 18.01 9.73
CA LEU A 9 -8.87 18.87 10.87
C LEU A 9 -7.78 19.91 10.50
N GLY A 10 -7.50 20.11 9.21
CA GLY A 10 -6.52 21.09 8.73
C GLY A 10 -5.07 20.68 8.98
N LYS A 11 -4.78 19.40 9.22
CA LYS A 11 -3.42 18.92 9.46
C LYS A 11 -2.80 18.43 8.15
N HIS A 12 -1.55 18.82 7.91
CA HIS A 12 -0.71 18.21 6.87
C HIS A 12 -0.42 16.75 7.23
N VAL A 13 -0.32 15.88 6.23
CA VAL A 13 -0.16 14.44 6.46
C VAL A 13 1.01 13.86 5.67
N TYR A 14 1.92 13.21 6.39
CA TYR A 14 2.87 12.26 5.81
C TYR A 14 2.36 10.85 6.12
N CYS A 15 1.96 10.08 5.09
CA CYS A 15 1.34 8.76 5.27
C CYS A 15 2.24 7.66 4.70
N GLN A 16 2.52 6.62 5.47
CA GLN A 16 3.37 5.52 5.02
C GLN A 16 2.69 4.70 3.89
N LYS A 17 3.48 4.08 3.01
CA LYS A 17 3.00 3.25 1.88
C LYS A 17 2.51 1.85 2.33
N PRO A 18 1.53 1.24 1.66
CA PRO A 18 0.75 1.76 0.54
C PRO A 18 -0.25 2.84 1.01
N LEU A 19 -0.45 3.88 0.19
CA LEU A 19 -1.26 5.04 0.59
C LEU A 19 -2.72 4.68 0.92
N THR A 20 -3.33 3.80 0.11
CA THR A 20 -4.73 3.39 0.19
C THR A 20 -4.91 1.96 -0.32
N ILE A 21 -6.06 1.34 -0.02
CA ILE A 21 -6.42 0.01 -0.55
C ILE A 21 -7.13 0.11 -1.90
N SER A 22 -7.74 1.26 -2.22
CA SER A 22 -8.43 1.49 -3.49
C SER A 22 -8.06 2.82 -4.15
N VAL A 23 -8.31 2.89 -5.47
CA VAL A 23 -8.17 4.13 -6.26
C VAL A 23 -9.19 5.19 -5.80
N TYR A 24 -10.39 4.77 -5.39
CA TYR A 24 -11.42 5.67 -4.89
C TYR A 24 -10.94 6.46 -3.67
N GLU A 25 -10.33 5.77 -2.69
CA GLU A 25 -9.77 6.41 -1.51
C GLU A 25 -8.63 7.37 -1.87
N ALA A 26 -7.75 7.02 -2.80
CA ALA A 26 -6.66 7.91 -3.23
C ALA A 26 -7.21 9.20 -3.86
N ARG A 27 -8.28 9.09 -4.68
CA ARG A 27 -8.98 10.24 -5.26
C ARG A 27 -9.66 11.08 -4.17
N MET A 28 -10.30 10.44 -3.19
CA MET A 28 -10.91 11.13 -2.05
C MET A 28 -9.86 11.90 -1.23
N MET A 29 -8.70 11.28 -0.96
CA MET A 29 -7.59 11.95 -0.26
C MET A 29 -7.13 13.21 -1.02
N ARG A 30 -6.99 13.12 -2.34
CA ARG A 30 -6.65 14.29 -3.18
C ARG A 30 -7.69 15.40 -3.07
N SER A 31 -8.98 15.06 -3.17
CA SER A 31 -10.07 16.05 -3.08
C SER A 31 -10.10 16.74 -1.72
N VAL A 32 -9.99 15.98 -0.63
CA VAL A 32 -9.98 16.53 0.74
C VAL A 32 -8.76 17.41 0.98
N ALA A 33 -7.58 16.99 0.51
CA ALA A 33 -6.36 17.79 0.63
C ALA A 33 -6.51 19.16 -0.06
N ALA A 34 -7.10 19.18 -1.26
CA ALA A 34 -7.37 20.41 -2.00
C ALA A 34 -8.41 21.30 -1.31
N GLU A 35 -9.54 20.73 -0.87
CA GLU A 35 -10.61 21.44 -0.17
C GLU A 35 -10.09 22.10 1.12
N LYS A 36 -9.33 21.35 1.92
CA LYS A 36 -8.79 21.82 3.20
C LYS A 36 -7.49 22.61 3.05
N ARG A 37 -6.96 22.75 1.83
CA ARG A 37 -5.69 23.43 1.52
C ARG A 37 -4.52 22.90 2.35
N VAL A 38 -4.45 21.58 2.51
CA VAL A 38 -3.37 20.90 3.23
C VAL A 38 -2.46 20.11 2.28
N VAL A 39 -1.17 20.08 2.59
CA VAL A 39 -0.18 19.22 1.94
C VAL A 39 -0.29 17.79 2.46
N THR A 40 -0.21 16.83 1.54
CA THR A 40 -0.09 15.40 1.86
C THR A 40 1.01 14.76 1.03
N GLN A 41 1.72 13.80 1.62
CA GLN A 41 2.79 13.05 0.95
C GLN A 41 2.78 11.59 1.40
N MET A 42 2.88 10.67 0.43
CA MET A 42 3.16 9.27 0.73
C MET A 42 4.65 9.07 1.06
N GLY A 43 4.92 8.41 2.17
CA GLY A 43 6.23 7.92 2.55
C GLY A 43 6.62 6.70 1.74
N ASN A 44 7.33 6.92 0.63
CA ASN A 44 7.87 5.88 -0.23
C ASN A 44 9.39 5.83 -0.07
N GLN A 45 9.87 5.03 0.89
CA GLN A 45 11.31 4.90 1.18
C GLN A 45 12.09 4.50 -0.09
N GLY A 46 13.29 5.04 -0.24
CA GLY A 46 14.10 4.94 -1.46
C GLY A 46 13.92 6.10 -2.46
N SER A 47 12.78 6.80 -2.44
CA SER A 47 12.48 7.84 -3.45
C SER A 47 13.40 9.06 -3.44
N SER A 48 14.02 9.36 -2.31
CA SER A 48 14.97 10.47 -2.12
C SER A 48 16.44 10.04 -2.17
N GLU A 49 16.70 8.73 -2.27
CA GLU A 49 18.06 8.19 -2.28
C GLU A 49 18.79 8.56 -3.58
N SER A 50 20.11 8.67 -3.51
CA SER A 50 20.95 9.08 -4.64
C SER A 50 20.84 8.12 -5.82
N GLY A 51 20.77 6.82 -5.56
CA GLY A 51 20.65 5.79 -6.61
C GLY A 51 19.41 5.97 -7.48
N LEU A 52 18.23 6.17 -6.86
CA LEU A 52 17.00 6.38 -7.61
C LEU A 52 17.03 7.67 -8.42
N ARG A 53 17.50 8.78 -7.82
CA ARG A 53 17.60 10.07 -8.52
C ARG A 53 18.58 10.00 -9.70
N ARG A 54 19.73 9.38 -9.50
CA ARG A 54 20.73 9.17 -10.55
C ARG A 54 20.18 8.34 -11.71
N ALA A 55 19.45 7.26 -11.42
CA ALA A 55 18.82 6.44 -12.46
C ALA A 55 17.80 7.24 -13.28
N VAL A 56 16.97 8.06 -12.62
CA VAL A 56 16.02 8.98 -13.30
C VAL A 56 16.77 9.96 -14.21
N GLU A 57 17.83 10.60 -13.71
CA GLU A 57 18.65 11.54 -14.49
C GLU A 57 19.29 10.89 -15.72
N VAL A 58 19.90 9.71 -15.56
CA VAL A 58 20.57 8.98 -16.66
C VAL A 58 19.58 8.65 -17.77
N ILE A 59 18.37 8.18 -17.42
CA ILE A 59 17.34 7.86 -18.40
C ILE A 59 16.83 9.14 -19.07
N GLN A 60 16.55 10.20 -18.32
CA GLN A 60 16.03 11.45 -18.88
C GLN A 60 17.06 12.22 -19.72
N ALA A 61 18.36 12.02 -19.45
CA ALA A 61 19.45 12.53 -20.28
C ALA A 61 19.59 11.78 -21.62
N GLY A 62 18.84 10.69 -21.83
CA GLY A 62 18.87 9.90 -23.05
C GLY A 62 20.06 8.95 -23.16
N ALA A 63 20.79 8.69 -22.08
CA ALA A 63 22.04 7.92 -22.10
C ALA A 63 21.89 6.47 -22.59
N ILE A 64 20.69 5.90 -22.51
CA ILE A 64 20.38 4.53 -22.97
C ILE A 64 19.48 4.51 -24.22
N GLY A 65 19.23 5.66 -24.84
CA GLY A 65 18.29 5.79 -25.95
C GLY A 65 16.80 5.61 -25.54
N PRO A 66 15.90 5.44 -26.52
CA PRO A 66 14.47 5.27 -26.26
C PRO A 66 14.15 3.96 -25.53
N VAL A 67 13.43 4.05 -24.41
CA VAL A 67 13.01 2.87 -23.63
C VAL A 67 11.74 2.28 -24.24
N ARG A 68 11.82 1.02 -24.70
CA ARG A 68 10.68 0.29 -25.30
C ARG A 68 9.89 -0.55 -24.31
N GLN A 69 10.54 -1.09 -23.28
CA GLN A 69 9.93 -1.98 -22.30
C GLN A 69 10.57 -1.81 -20.93
N VAL A 70 9.75 -1.92 -19.88
CA VAL A 70 10.19 -1.95 -18.49
C VAL A 70 9.71 -3.24 -17.87
N HIS A 71 10.62 -3.94 -17.20
CA HIS A 71 10.32 -5.15 -16.44
C HIS A 71 10.51 -4.83 -14.97
N VAL A 72 9.47 -5.03 -14.16
CA VAL A 72 9.48 -4.77 -12.72
C VAL A 72 9.06 -6.04 -12.02
N TRP A 73 9.89 -6.53 -11.10
CA TRP A 73 9.61 -7.73 -10.33
C TRP A 73 10.04 -7.56 -8.87
N SER A 74 9.59 -8.48 -8.03
CA SER A 74 9.94 -8.56 -6.62
C SER A 74 10.03 -10.03 -6.22
N ASN A 75 10.91 -10.36 -5.28
CA ASN A 75 10.96 -11.66 -4.63
C ASN A 75 9.97 -11.77 -3.44
N ARG A 76 9.12 -10.75 -3.27
CA ARG A 76 7.99 -10.75 -2.34
C ARG A 76 6.78 -11.43 -3.00
N PRO A 77 5.86 -11.97 -2.18
CA PRO A 77 5.72 -11.83 -0.73
C PRO A 77 6.64 -12.74 0.09
N ILE A 78 6.90 -12.37 1.35
CA ILE A 78 7.37 -13.32 2.39
C ILE A 78 6.25 -13.70 3.37
N TRP A 79 5.03 -13.26 3.08
CA TRP A 79 3.83 -13.53 3.85
C TRP A 79 2.80 -14.20 2.95
N PRO A 80 1.81 -14.88 3.51
CA PRO A 80 0.78 -15.53 2.71
C PRO A 80 -0.03 -14.56 1.83
N GLN A 81 -0.59 -15.05 0.71
CA GLN A 81 -1.40 -14.29 -0.26
C GLN A 81 -2.57 -15.13 -0.74
N GLY A 82 -3.67 -14.48 -1.15
CA GLY A 82 -4.77 -15.14 -1.86
C GLY A 82 -5.35 -16.35 -1.12
N MET A 83 -5.45 -16.22 0.20
CA MET A 83 -5.80 -17.33 1.09
C MET A 83 -7.29 -17.42 1.35
N ASP A 84 -7.74 -18.63 1.65
CA ASP A 84 -9.02 -18.84 2.29
C ASP A 84 -8.91 -18.74 3.81
N ARG A 85 -9.96 -18.18 4.42
CA ARG A 85 -10.10 -18.15 5.87
C ARG A 85 -10.42 -19.55 6.38
N PRO A 86 -9.68 -20.06 7.38
CA PRO A 86 -9.99 -21.35 7.96
C PRO A 86 -11.34 -21.26 8.67
N LEU A 87 -12.06 -22.38 8.72
CA LEU A 87 -13.39 -22.44 9.33
C LEU A 87 -13.33 -22.24 10.86
N GLY A 88 -14.50 -21.91 11.42
CA GLY A 88 -14.69 -21.74 12.86
C GLY A 88 -14.25 -20.37 13.39
N SER A 89 -14.05 -20.32 14.70
CA SER A 89 -13.65 -19.12 15.45
C SER A 89 -12.74 -19.51 16.61
N ASP A 90 -11.94 -18.56 17.07
CA ASP A 90 -11.17 -18.65 18.31
C ASP A 90 -11.59 -17.51 19.25
N PRO A 91 -11.38 -17.63 20.57
CA PRO A 91 -11.61 -16.52 21.50
C PRO A 91 -10.77 -15.31 21.12
N VAL A 92 -11.40 -14.13 21.08
CA VAL A 92 -10.67 -12.87 20.87
C VAL A 92 -9.78 -12.59 22.08
N PRO A 93 -8.47 -12.32 21.91
CA PRO A 93 -7.60 -11.92 23.00
C PRO A 93 -8.14 -10.67 23.69
N ARG A 94 -8.07 -10.61 25.02
CA ARG A 94 -8.55 -9.44 25.81
C ARG A 94 -7.87 -8.12 25.44
N THR A 95 -6.70 -8.19 24.82
CA THR A 95 -5.92 -7.03 24.35
C THR A 95 -6.23 -6.62 22.92
N LEU A 96 -7.20 -7.28 22.26
CA LEU A 96 -7.58 -7.02 20.88
C LEU A 96 -9.07 -6.68 20.83
N ASP A 97 -9.39 -5.46 20.44
CA ASP A 97 -10.73 -5.10 20.03
C ASP A 97 -10.92 -5.55 18.58
N TRP A 98 -11.66 -6.64 18.39
CA TRP A 98 -11.83 -7.24 17.06
C TRP A 98 -12.74 -6.43 16.16
N ASP A 99 -13.77 -5.79 16.72
CA ASP A 99 -14.67 -4.93 15.95
C ASP A 99 -13.91 -3.72 15.39
N LEU A 100 -13.12 -3.07 16.25
CA LEU A 100 -12.26 -1.96 15.86
C LEU A 100 -11.20 -2.39 14.84
N TRP A 101 -10.62 -3.59 15.00
CA TRP A 101 -9.59 -4.09 14.09
C TRP A 101 -10.13 -4.45 12.70
N ILE A 102 -11.30 -5.12 12.63
CA ILE A 102 -11.98 -5.39 11.35
C ILE A 102 -12.36 -4.09 10.65
N GLY A 103 -12.84 -3.12 11.43
CA GLY A 103 -13.25 -1.82 10.91
C GLY A 103 -14.31 -1.95 9.81
N PRO A 104 -14.11 -1.32 8.63
CA PRO A 104 -15.12 -1.30 7.57
C PRO A 104 -15.18 -2.61 6.75
N ALA A 105 -14.30 -3.57 6.98
CA ALA A 105 -14.31 -4.83 6.26
C ALA A 105 -15.52 -5.69 6.66
N PRO A 106 -15.96 -6.64 5.81
CA PRO A 106 -17.00 -7.59 6.19
C PRO A 106 -16.65 -8.29 7.51
N MET A 107 -17.58 -8.20 8.47
CA MET A 107 -17.43 -8.79 9.79
C MET A 107 -17.26 -10.30 9.66
N ARG A 108 -16.26 -10.85 10.36
CA ARG A 108 -16.02 -12.29 10.43
C ARG A 108 -15.51 -12.66 11.81
N PRO A 109 -15.76 -13.88 12.31
CA PRO A 109 -15.25 -14.27 13.63
C PRO A 109 -13.72 -14.21 13.67
N TYR A 110 -13.16 -13.88 14.82
CA TYR A 110 -11.72 -13.96 15.02
C TYR A 110 -11.22 -15.40 14.87
N LYS A 111 -10.01 -15.52 14.35
CA LYS A 111 -9.27 -16.77 14.25
C LYS A 111 -7.79 -16.44 14.45
N ASP A 112 -7.11 -17.14 15.34
CA ASP A 112 -5.70 -16.90 15.61
C ASP A 112 -4.81 -17.61 14.59
N LYS A 113 -5.07 -18.89 14.31
CA LYS A 113 -4.17 -19.73 13.48
C LYS A 113 -4.89 -20.58 12.43
N TRP A 114 -4.19 -20.83 11.33
CA TRP A 114 -4.50 -21.92 10.40
C TRP A 114 -4.15 -23.30 10.99
N PRO A 115 -4.62 -24.40 10.38
CA PRO A 115 -4.24 -25.75 10.79
C PRO A 115 -2.73 -26.02 10.79
N ASP A 116 -1.97 -25.32 9.94
CA ASP A 116 -0.51 -25.40 9.87
C ASP A 116 0.22 -24.58 10.95
N GLY A 117 -0.53 -23.97 11.87
CA GLY A 117 -0.01 -23.20 13.00
C GLY A 117 0.38 -21.76 12.69
N LYS A 118 0.33 -21.32 11.42
CA LYS A 118 0.59 -19.92 11.06
C LYS A 118 -0.56 -19.02 11.50
N ARG A 119 -0.24 -17.78 11.87
CA ARG A 119 -1.25 -16.82 12.32
C ARG A 119 -2.06 -16.25 11.16
N VAL A 120 -3.39 -16.17 11.35
CA VAL A 120 -4.35 -15.78 10.31
C VAL A 120 -4.20 -14.31 9.91
N TYR A 121 -4.06 -13.42 10.89
CA TYR A 121 -4.04 -11.97 10.66
C TYR A 121 -2.76 -11.31 11.18
N HIS A 122 -2.43 -11.53 12.45
CA HIS A 122 -1.30 -10.87 13.11
C HIS A 122 0.00 -11.68 12.99
N ASP A 123 1.15 -11.08 13.16
CA ASP A 123 1.41 -9.63 13.17
C ASP A 123 1.44 -9.04 11.76
N PHE A 124 1.74 -9.88 10.76
CA PHE A 124 2.06 -9.43 9.40
C PHE A 124 1.18 -10.02 8.29
N ALA A 125 0.47 -11.12 8.55
CA ALA A 125 -0.30 -11.86 7.55
C ALA A 125 -1.50 -11.07 6.98
N TRP A 126 -2.04 -10.11 7.73
CA TRP A 126 -3.14 -9.23 7.34
C TRP A 126 -2.91 -8.53 6.00
N ARG A 127 -1.63 -8.29 5.64
CA ARG A 127 -1.24 -7.69 4.35
C ARG A 127 -1.66 -8.49 3.13
N GLY A 128 -1.82 -9.80 3.28
CA GLY A 128 -2.23 -10.69 2.20
C GLY A 128 -3.73 -10.84 2.03
N TRP A 129 -4.51 -10.25 2.93
CA TRP A 129 -5.97 -10.24 2.84
C TRP A 129 -6.42 -9.05 2.03
N GLN A 130 -7.25 -9.28 1.01
CA GLN A 130 -7.78 -8.23 0.16
C GLN A 130 -8.56 -7.15 0.95
N ASP A 131 -9.21 -7.55 2.04
CA ASP A 131 -10.01 -6.62 2.86
C ASP A 131 -9.17 -5.70 3.76
N PHE A 132 -7.92 -6.08 4.05
CA PHE A 132 -7.07 -5.37 5.01
C PHE A 132 -5.78 -4.80 4.39
N GLY A 133 -5.32 -5.39 3.29
CA GLY A 133 -4.07 -5.02 2.62
C GLY A 133 -4.18 -5.14 1.10
N THR A 134 -3.09 -4.78 0.43
CA THR A 134 -3.00 -4.75 -1.04
C THR A 134 -2.14 -5.88 -1.61
N GLY A 135 -1.85 -6.89 -0.78
CA GLY A 135 -0.96 -7.98 -1.12
C GLY A 135 0.48 -7.52 -1.37
N ALA A 136 1.28 -8.42 -1.94
CA ALA A 136 2.66 -8.11 -2.31
C ALA A 136 2.73 -7.05 -3.41
N LEU A 137 1.75 -7.06 -4.33
CA LEU A 137 1.71 -6.15 -5.46
C LEU A 137 1.59 -4.70 -4.99
N GLY A 138 0.59 -4.35 -4.18
CA GLY A 138 0.47 -2.97 -3.71
C GLY A 138 1.57 -2.55 -2.75
N ASP A 139 2.06 -3.47 -1.91
CA ASP A 139 3.15 -3.20 -0.97
C ASP A 139 4.49 -2.92 -1.65
N MET A 140 4.79 -3.62 -2.76
CA MET A 140 6.08 -3.52 -3.46
C MET A 140 6.05 -2.69 -4.73
N ALA A 141 4.96 -2.69 -5.49
CA ALA A 141 4.90 -1.94 -6.75
C ALA A 141 5.09 -0.43 -6.52
N CYS A 142 4.62 0.11 -5.39
CA CYS A 142 4.89 1.50 -5.05
C CYS A 142 6.39 1.79 -4.85
N HIS A 143 7.20 0.82 -4.40
CA HIS A 143 8.66 0.98 -4.33
C HIS A 143 9.31 0.79 -5.70
N THR A 144 9.01 -0.31 -6.37
CA THR A 144 9.77 -0.77 -7.55
C THR A 144 9.33 -0.06 -8.84
N SER A 145 8.06 0.30 -8.97
CA SER A 145 7.54 1.01 -10.15
C SER A 145 7.75 2.53 -10.07
N ASN A 146 8.05 3.09 -8.90
CA ASN A 146 8.25 4.53 -8.73
C ASN A 146 9.41 5.09 -9.58
N MET A 147 10.54 4.37 -9.67
CA MET A 147 11.66 4.82 -10.50
C MET A 147 11.27 4.88 -11.99
N PRO A 148 10.75 3.81 -12.62
CA PRO A 148 10.28 3.87 -14.00
C PRO A 148 9.24 4.96 -14.28
N PHE A 149 8.24 5.12 -13.39
CA PHE A 149 7.21 6.13 -13.54
C PHE A 149 7.81 7.55 -13.57
N ARG A 150 8.78 7.83 -12.70
CA ARG A 150 9.47 9.13 -12.68
C ARG A 150 10.42 9.30 -13.86
N ALA A 151 11.21 8.28 -14.19
CA ALA A 151 12.20 8.33 -15.26
C ALA A 151 11.53 8.55 -16.63
N LEU A 152 10.45 7.82 -16.90
CA LEU A 152 9.73 7.85 -18.17
C LEU A 152 8.57 8.85 -18.21
N LYS A 153 8.38 9.63 -17.13
CA LYS A 153 7.29 10.62 -16.99
C LYS A 153 5.91 10.01 -17.29
N LEU A 154 5.67 8.80 -16.78
CA LEU A 154 4.41 8.08 -17.00
C LEU A 154 3.26 8.77 -16.28
N GLY A 155 2.09 8.79 -16.93
CA GLY A 155 0.84 9.30 -16.38
C GLY A 155 -0.18 8.20 -16.08
N TYR A 156 -1.46 8.58 -16.03
CA TYR A 156 -2.55 7.61 -15.95
C TYR A 156 -2.63 6.80 -17.26
N PRO A 157 -2.97 5.50 -17.19
CA PRO A 157 -3.33 4.74 -18.38
C PRO A 157 -4.50 5.43 -19.09
N THR A 158 -4.39 5.62 -20.40
CA THR A 158 -5.42 6.26 -21.23
C THR A 158 -6.07 5.31 -22.23
N GLN A 159 -5.54 4.10 -22.38
CA GLN A 159 -6.02 2.99 -23.21
C GLN A 159 -5.65 1.67 -22.54
#